data_AF-A0A957E3V6-F1
#
_entry.id   AF-A0A957E3V6-F1
#
_cell.length_a   1.000
_cell.length_b   1.000
_cell.length_c   1.000
_cell.angle_alpha   90.00
_cell.angle_beta   90.00
_cell.angle_gamma   90.00
#
_symmetry.space_group_name_H-M   'P 1'
#
loop_
_entity.id
_entity.type
_entity.pdbx_description
1 polymer ?
#
loop_
_entity_poly.entity_id
_entity_poly.type
_entity_poly.pdbx_seq_one_letter_code
_entity_poly.pdbx_strand_id
1 'polypeptide(L)'
;MEKRGTGGGGFRHLYADFLHEAATYLPALINTNAAVRFHKLGIKWSEFAQRLKAVFVEQNPGHFEAAALVLAEIVEEETAVLQTLQELF
;
A
#
# COMPACT_ATOMS: atom_id res chain seq x y z
N MET A 1 -19.16 -2.55 0.22
CA MET A 1 -19.07 -1.91 -1.11
C MET A 1 -17.87 -0.98 -1.07
N GLU A 2 -16.78 -1.36 -1.74
CA GLU A 2 -15.60 -0.51 -1.83
C GLU A 2 -15.89 0.73 -2.68
N LYS A 3 -15.49 1.90 -2.20
CA LYS A 3 -15.68 3.17 -2.91
C LYS A 3 -14.41 3.98 -2.78
N ARG A 4 -14.03 4.69 -3.86
CA ARG A 4 -13.05 5.80 -3.83
C ARG A 4 -11.61 5.40 -3.45
N GLY A 5 -11.09 4.34 -4.05
CA GLY A 5 -9.67 3.96 -3.89
C GLY A 5 -9.34 3.10 -2.66
N THR A 6 -10.32 2.74 -1.83
CA THR A 6 -10.12 1.82 -0.68
C THR A 6 -9.61 0.44 -1.10
N GLY A 7 -9.89 0.01 -2.34
CA GLY A 7 -9.39 -1.25 -2.87
C GLY A 7 -7.90 -1.28 -3.12
N GLY A 8 -7.25 -0.12 -3.26
CA GLY A 8 -5.80 -0.03 -3.21
C GLY A 8 -5.29 -0.57 -1.87
N GLY A 9 -5.83 -0.06 -0.77
CA GLY A 9 -5.45 -0.48 0.58
C GLY A 9 -5.81 -1.93 0.88
N GLY A 10 -7.06 -2.33 0.59
CA GLY A 10 -7.55 -3.69 0.80
C GLY A 10 -6.72 -4.75 0.09
N PHE A 11 -6.32 -4.49 -1.16
CA PHE A 11 -5.44 -5.39 -1.90
C PHE A 11 -4.06 -5.55 -1.25
N ARG A 12 -3.45 -4.46 -0.77
CA ARG A 12 -2.13 -4.54 -0.12
C ARG A 12 -2.19 -5.29 1.21
N HIS A 13 -3.28 -5.14 1.97
CA HIS A 13 -3.49 -5.94 3.18
C HIS A 13 -3.64 -7.42 2.84
N LEU A 14 -4.49 -7.76 1.86
CA LEU A 14 -4.64 -9.15 1.42
C LEU A 14 -3.31 -9.75 0.94
N TYR A 15 -2.53 -8.99 0.18
CA TYR A 15 -1.23 -9.45 -0.30
C TYR A 15 -0.19 -9.56 0.82
N ALA A 16 -0.23 -8.69 1.83
CA ALA A 16 0.58 -8.80 3.03
C ALA A 16 0.29 -10.11 3.80
N ASP A 17 -1.00 -10.43 3.98
CA ASP A 17 -1.43 -11.66 4.64
C ASP A 17 -0.98 -12.89 3.85
N PHE A 18 -1.14 -12.86 2.52
CA PHE A 18 -0.61 -13.90 1.63
C PHE A 18 0.90 -14.09 1.79
N LEU A 19 1.70 -13.01 1.77
CA LEU A 19 3.15 -13.08 1.93
C LEU A 19 3.54 -13.61 3.31
N HIS A 20 2.77 -13.27 4.35
CA HIS A 20 2.97 -13.79 5.69
C HIS A 20 2.75 -15.30 5.75
N GLU A 21 1.65 -15.80 5.18
CA GLU A 21 1.36 -17.24 5.11
C GLU A 21 2.40 -17.98 4.24
N ALA A 22 2.74 -17.40 3.08
CA ALA A 22 3.72 -17.96 2.15
C ALA A 22 5.12 -18.10 2.78
N ALA A 23 5.48 -17.24 3.74
CA ALA A 23 6.75 -17.34 4.46
C ALA A 23 6.92 -18.66 5.22
N THR A 24 5.83 -19.35 5.55
CA THR A 24 5.86 -20.72 6.13
C THR A 24 6.45 -21.74 5.17
N TYR A 25 6.21 -21.55 3.87
CA TYR A 25 6.65 -22.46 2.80
C TYR A 25 7.92 -21.97 2.11
N LEU A 26 8.15 -20.66 2.11
CA LEU A 26 9.34 -20.02 1.56
C LEU A 26 9.97 -19.10 2.61
N PRO A 27 10.79 -19.64 3.53
CA PRO A 27 11.37 -18.86 4.64
C PRO A 27 12.22 -17.67 4.19
N ALA A 28 12.75 -17.70 2.96
CA ALA A 28 13.50 -16.59 2.38
C ALA A 28 12.68 -15.29 2.29
N LEU A 29 11.34 -15.37 2.24
CA LEU A 29 10.45 -14.22 2.30
C LEU A 29 10.55 -13.45 3.62
N ILE A 30 10.89 -14.11 4.74
CA ILE A 30 11.03 -13.46 6.06
C ILE A 30 12.09 -12.35 5.99
N ASN A 31 13.19 -12.60 5.30
CA ASN A 31 14.31 -11.66 5.17
C ASN A 31 13.97 -10.42 4.32
N THR A 32 12.97 -10.53 3.44
CA THR A 32 12.53 -9.39 2.61
C THR A 32 11.68 -8.38 3.37
N ASN A 33 11.12 -8.80 4.52
CA ASN A 33 10.13 -8.05 5.29
C ASN A 33 8.91 -7.57 4.46
N ALA A 34 8.64 -8.22 3.32
CA ALA A 34 7.68 -7.75 2.33
C ALA A 34 6.25 -7.72 2.87
N ALA A 35 5.84 -8.71 3.67
CA ALA A 35 4.52 -8.73 4.31
C ALA A 35 4.28 -7.47 5.16
N VAL A 36 5.23 -7.11 6.03
CA VAL A 36 5.13 -5.91 6.87
C VAL A 36 5.10 -4.64 6.03
N ARG A 37 5.91 -4.58 4.97
CA ARG A 37 5.95 -3.41 4.07
C ARG A 37 4.64 -3.25 3.30
N PHE A 38 4.06 -4.32 2.78
CA PHE A 38 2.74 -4.29 2.14
C PHE A 38 1.61 -3.93 3.11
N HIS A 39 1.67 -4.38 4.36
CA HIS A 39 0.70 -3.95 5.37
C HIS A 39 0.77 -2.43 5.59
N LYS A 40 1.98 -1.85 5.67
CA LYS A 40 2.16 -0.39 5.76
C LYS A 40 1.68 0.35 4.52
N LEU A 41 1.95 -0.17 3.33
CA LEU A 41 1.42 0.36 2.06
C LEU A 41 -0.11 0.35 2.05
N GLY A 42 -0.75 -0.67 2.62
CA GLY A 42 -2.21 -0.71 2.77
C GLY A 42 -2.79 0.45 3.58
N ILE A 43 -2.09 0.82 4.67
CA ILE A 43 -2.44 1.99 5.49
C ILE A 43 -2.27 3.28 4.68
N LYS A 44 -1.14 3.46 4.00
CA LYS A 44 -0.87 4.66 3.17
C LYS A 44 -1.88 4.81 2.03
N TRP A 45 -2.24 3.72 1.37
CA TRP A 45 -3.30 3.72 0.34
C TRP A 45 -4.66 4.13 0.91
N SER A 46 -4.97 3.71 2.14
CA SER A 46 -6.19 4.12 2.84
C SER A 46 -6.17 5.61 3.19
N GLU A 47 -5.02 6.13 3.61
CA GLU A 47 -4.81 7.56 3.84
C GLU A 47 -5.01 8.37 2.55
N PHE A 48 -4.38 7.94 1.45
CA PHE A 48 -4.56 8.55 0.13
C PHE A 48 -6.05 8.63 -0.27
N ALA A 49 -6.78 7.51 -0.14
CA ALA A 49 -8.20 7.45 -0.41
C ALA A 49 -9.02 8.43 0.46
N GLN A 50 -8.67 8.56 1.74
CA GLN A 50 -9.31 9.52 2.65
C GLN A 50 -9.05 10.97 2.24
N ARG A 51 -7.81 11.30 1.83
CA ARG A 51 -7.47 12.64 1.33
C ARG A 51 -8.24 12.98 0.06
N LEU A 52 -8.37 12.03 -0.88
CA LEU A 52 -9.19 12.24 -2.07
C LEU A 52 -10.68 12.40 -1.76
N LYS A 53 -11.20 11.68 -0.76
CA LYS A 53 -12.56 11.89 -0.26
C LYS A 53 -12.74 13.32 0.25
N ALA A 54 -11.79 13.85 1.01
CA ALA A 54 -11.83 15.23 1.51
C ALA A 54 -11.88 16.24 0.34
N VAL A 55 -11.07 16.02 -0.70
CA VAL A 55 -11.06 16.89 -1.89
C VAL A 55 -12.40 16.86 -2.63
N PHE A 56 -12.89 15.68 -3.00
CA PHE A 56 -13.97 15.57 -3.98
C PHE A 56 -15.37 15.43 -3.37
N VAL A 57 -15.48 14.97 -2.13
CA VAL A 57 -16.77 14.80 -1.44
C VAL A 57 -17.01 15.92 -0.46
N GLU A 58 -16.00 16.28 0.32
CA GLU A 58 -16.09 17.34 1.33
C GLU A 58 -15.74 18.72 0.76
N GLN A 59 -15.44 18.77 -0.55
CA GLN A 59 -15.13 19.98 -1.32
C GLN A 59 -13.99 20.81 -0.71
N ASN A 60 -13.00 20.13 -0.14
CA ASN A 60 -11.82 20.76 0.45
C ASN A 60 -10.58 20.55 -0.43
N PRO A 61 -10.34 21.41 -1.44
CA PRO A 61 -9.24 21.24 -2.39
C PRO A 61 -7.85 21.33 -1.76
N GLY A 62 -7.72 21.87 -0.54
CA GLY A 62 -6.44 21.98 0.17
C GLY A 62 -5.77 20.63 0.48
N HIS A 63 -6.51 19.52 0.39
CA HIS A 63 -5.95 18.17 0.58
C HIS A 63 -5.34 17.57 -0.69
N PHE A 64 -5.47 18.20 -1.86
CA PHE A 64 -5.05 17.59 -3.12
C PHE A 64 -3.54 17.42 -3.22
N GLU A 65 -2.77 18.45 -2.85
CA GLU A 65 -1.30 18.39 -2.82
C GLU A 65 -0.82 17.32 -1.85
N ALA A 66 -1.42 17.26 -0.65
CA ALA A 66 -1.08 16.23 0.32
C ALA A 66 -1.43 14.81 -0.17
N ALA A 67 -2.51 14.64 -0.93
CA ALA A 67 -2.83 13.36 -1.56
C ALA A 67 -1.77 12.96 -2.61
N ALA A 68 -1.28 13.93 -3.40
CA ALA A 68 -0.23 13.68 -4.37
C ALA A 68 1.09 13.25 -3.72
N LEU A 69 1.46 13.89 -2.59
CA LEU A 69 2.65 13.50 -1.81
C LEU A 69 2.54 12.06 -1.29
N VAL A 70 1.41 11.70 -0.68
CA VAL A 70 1.19 10.32 -0.21
C VAL A 70 1.27 9.32 -1.37
N LEU A 71 0.73 9.66 -2.55
CA LEU A 71 0.82 8.79 -3.72
C LEU A 71 2.26 8.60 -4.20
N ALA A 72 3.08 9.66 -4.18
CA ALA A 72 4.49 9.58 -4.54
C ALA A 72 5.26 8.64 -3.59
N GLU A 73 5.02 8.76 -2.28
CA GLU A 73 5.62 7.86 -1.27
C GLU A 73 5.19 6.40 -1.47
N ILE A 74 3.91 6.17 -1.79
CA ILE A 74 3.40 4.83 -2.10
C ILE A 74 4.15 4.23 -3.29
N VAL A 75 4.32 4.99 -4.37
CA VAL A 75 5.01 4.51 -5.58
C VAL A 75 6.46 4.15 -5.28
N GLU A 76 7.17 5.00 -4.54
CA GLU A 76 8.55 4.75 -4.14
C GLU A 76 8.67 3.48 -3.29
N GLU A 77 7.89 3.38 -2.21
CA GLU A 77 7.94 2.25 -1.29
C GLU A 77 7.52 0.94 -1.95
N GLU A 78 6.45 0.95 -2.74
CA GLU A 78 5.94 -0.24 -3.42
C GLU A 78 6.93 -0.74 -4.48
N THR A 79 7.53 0.17 -5.25
CA THR A 79 8.60 -0.18 -6.20
C THR A 79 9.76 -0.87 -5.48
N ALA A 80 10.21 -0.30 -4.35
CA ALA A 80 11.30 -0.86 -3.58
C ALA A 80 10.95 -2.23 -2.97
N VAL A 81 9.69 -2.50 -2.59
CA VAL A 81 9.28 -3.82 -2.10
C VAL A 81 9.32 -4.84 -3.23
N LEU A 82 8.76 -4.47 -4.38
CA LEU A 82 8.68 -5.36 -5.54
C LEU A 82 10.07 -5.70 -6.08
N GLN A 83 11.01 -4.76 -6.08
CA GLN A 83 12.41 -5.01 -6.43
C GLN A 83 13.06 -6.03 -5.47
N THR A 84 12.87 -5.87 -4.15
CA THR A 84 13.37 -6.84 -3.17
C THR A 84 12.79 -8.25 -3.41
N LEU A 85 11.51 -8.35 -3.76
CA LEU A 85 10.88 -9.63 -4.08
C LEU A 85 11.39 -10.20 -5.41
N GLN A 86 11.64 -9.35 -6.40
CA GLN A 86 12.21 -9.76 -7.68
C GLN A 86 13.64 -10.29 -7.52
N GLU A 87 14.45 -9.72 -6.63
CA GLU A 87 15.81 -10.20 -6.35
C GLU A 87 15.83 -11.55 -5.61
N LEU A 88 14.70 -11.97 -5.04
CA LEU A 88 14.57 -13.26 -4.36
C LEU A 88 14.40 -14.45 -5.33
N PHE A 89 13.95 -14.20 -6.56
CA PHE A 89 13.57 -15.21 -7.56
C PHE A 89 14.33 -15.04 -8.87
#